data_AF-A0A0M5J9B3-F1
#
_entry.id   AF-A0A0M5J9B3-F1
#
_cell.length_a   1.000
_cell.length_b   1.000
_cell.length_c   1.000
_cell.angle_alpha   90.00
_cell.angle_beta   90.00
_cell.angle_gamma   90.00
#
_symmetry.space_group_name_H-M   'P 1'
#
loop_
_entity.id
_entity.type
_entity.pdbx_description
1 polymer ?
#
loop_
_entity_poly.entity_id
_entity_poly.type
_entity_poly.pdbx_seq_one_letter_code
_entity_poly.pdbx_strand_id
1 'polypeptide(L)'
;MSSNADCFVVLPPKCSSDSLILGRNAEDATAVGGIGVSSEICYFDASAVLEGKTDGGAALEPTSDTLRVILQKPQPGVWGGDYGSNEKGVTVALTWSTGEEQAKDTDSLLATDIVRITLAQSNDAETAVDHIGSLVAKHCNDNTKVNFIVCDPSAAWILSSAGKVWAAEKLQSSWQRVPSGGLTVTSTIDKSSDGLDTSVSFAAAHDAEAEASTADWCGVKPEGEGAFTQQDMFLTLRSACGADSRGASVSVLSGKGVSCHWFTGTPNAADSVFKPFVFAPKPRISPLTQLQPDSKETLLHSLHANRKPAALEHLRSLEGSCVDELNNYFSLQDHASDELDELLKDCVEAEVKFYR
;
A
#
# COMPACT_ATOMS: atom_id res chain seq x y z
N MET A 1 -7.69 10.72 -13.65
CA MET A 1 -7.72 9.25 -13.74
C MET A 1 -8.33 8.77 -12.45
N SER A 2 -9.13 7.71 -12.47
CA SER A 2 -9.54 7.02 -11.26
C SER A 2 -8.51 5.95 -10.89
N SER A 3 -8.35 5.70 -9.60
CA SER A 3 -7.61 4.55 -9.07
C SER A 3 -8.58 3.62 -8.35
N ASN A 4 -8.34 2.31 -8.42
CA ASN A 4 -9.04 1.31 -7.63
C ASN A 4 -8.05 0.28 -7.10
N ALA A 5 -8.37 -0.34 -5.98
CA ALA A 5 -7.59 -1.44 -5.44
C ALA A 5 -8.45 -2.34 -4.54
N ASP A 6 -8.22 -3.65 -4.62
CA ASP A 6 -8.82 -4.64 -3.74
C ASP A 6 -7.93 -4.85 -2.50
N CYS A 7 -8.47 -4.54 -1.32
CA CYS A 7 -7.70 -4.50 -0.07
C CYS A 7 -8.27 -5.48 0.96
N PHE A 8 -7.39 -6.16 1.67
CA PHE A 8 -7.70 -7.17 2.68
C PHE A 8 -6.93 -6.85 3.94
N VAL A 9 -7.61 -6.78 5.08
CA VAL A 9 -6.97 -6.52 6.36
C VAL A 9 -7.36 -7.58 7.38
N VAL A 10 -6.38 -7.99 8.19
CA VAL A 10 -6.55 -8.95 9.29
C VAL A 10 -5.88 -8.37 10.54
N LEU A 11 -6.67 -8.20 11.60
CA LEU A 11 -6.22 -7.64 12.87
C LEU A 11 -5.46 -8.69 13.72
N PRO A 12 -4.60 -8.25 14.66
CA PRO A 12 -3.72 -9.12 15.44
C PRO A 12 -4.37 -10.39 16.04
N PRO A 13 -5.59 -10.37 16.61
CA PRO A 13 -6.19 -11.56 17.22
C PRO A 13 -6.41 -12.75 16.28
N LYS A 14 -6.41 -12.52 14.96
CA LYS A 14 -6.57 -13.56 13.94
C LYS A 14 -5.25 -14.02 13.32
N CYS A 15 -4.15 -13.31 13.59
CA CYS A 15 -2.85 -13.58 13.00
C CYS A 15 -1.97 -14.43 13.93
N SER A 16 -1.19 -15.34 13.35
CA SER A 16 -0.29 -16.25 14.08
C SER A 16 0.82 -15.55 14.87
N SER A 17 1.20 -14.34 14.48
CA SER A 17 2.27 -13.55 15.08
C SER A 17 1.80 -12.34 15.90
N ASP A 18 0.51 -12.27 16.28
CA ASP A 18 -0.09 -11.09 16.96
C ASP A 18 0.23 -9.77 16.23
N SER A 19 0.26 -9.85 14.89
CA SER A 19 0.59 -8.76 13.98
C SER A 19 -0.63 -8.38 13.15
N LEU A 20 -0.73 -7.12 12.73
CA LEU A 20 -1.72 -6.71 11.73
C LEU A 20 -1.19 -7.04 10.33
N ILE A 21 -2.01 -7.65 9.47
CA ILE A 21 -1.64 -7.92 8.07
C ILE A 21 -2.57 -7.15 7.14
N LEU A 22 -2.01 -6.24 6.34
CA LEU A 22 -2.70 -5.55 5.26
C LEU A 22 -2.19 -6.08 3.92
N GLY A 23 -3.08 -6.51 3.03
CA GLY A 23 -2.80 -6.87 1.65
C GLY A 23 -3.57 -5.98 0.68
N ARG A 24 -2.96 -5.67 -0.46
CA ARG A 24 -3.56 -4.85 -1.51
C ARG A 24 -3.18 -5.35 -2.90
N ASN A 25 -4.16 -5.48 -3.79
CA ASN A 25 -3.98 -5.56 -5.24
C ASN A 25 -4.34 -4.21 -5.86
N ALA A 26 -3.36 -3.53 -6.45
CA ALA A 26 -3.60 -2.30 -7.19
C ALA A 26 -4.15 -2.62 -8.58
N GLU A 27 -5.22 -1.96 -9.00
CA GLU A 27 -5.82 -2.15 -10.32
C GLU A 27 -5.41 -1.04 -11.29
N ASP A 28 -5.33 -1.40 -12.55
CA ASP A 28 -5.13 -0.50 -13.67
C ASP A 28 -6.17 -0.84 -14.75
N ALA A 29 -7.23 -0.04 -14.81
CA ALA A 29 -8.30 -0.22 -15.80
C ALA A 29 -7.82 -0.12 -17.26
N THR A 30 -6.59 0.38 -17.50
CA THR A 30 -5.98 0.45 -18.82
C THR A 30 -5.10 -0.75 -19.17
N ALA A 31 -4.92 -1.69 -18.23
CA ALA A 31 -4.11 -2.88 -18.45
C ALA A 31 -4.76 -3.81 -19.50
N VAL A 32 -4.06 -3.98 -20.62
CA VAL A 32 -4.48 -4.90 -21.69
C VAL A 32 -3.58 -6.13 -21.66
N GLY A 33 -4.18 -7.32 -21.57
CA GLY A 33 -3.44 -8.59 -21.62
C GLY A 33 -2.60 -8.89 -20.37
N GLY A 34 -2.94 -8.31 -19.21
CA GLY A 34 -2.24 -8.56 -17.94
C GLY A 34 -0.90 -7.83 -17.77
N ILE A 35 -0.51 -7.00 -18.73
CA ILE A 35 0.67 -6.14 -18.68
C ILE A 35 0.16 -4.70 -18.71
N GLY A 36 -0.01 -4.12 -17.52
CA GLY A 36 -0.45 -2.74 -17.33
C GLY A 36 0.69 -1.74 -17.25
N VAL A 37 0.42 -0.54 -16.76
CA VAL A 37 1.45 0.48 -16.53
C VAL A 37 2.46 -0.02 -15.49
N SER A 38 3.75 0.20 -15.71
CA SER A 38 4.80 -0.19 -14.75
C SER A 38 4.68 0.57 -13.44
N SER A 39 4.62 -0.13 -12.31
CA SER A 39 4.81 0.48 -10.99
C SER A 39 6.30 0.68 -10.68
N GLU A 40 6.59 1.51 -9.67
CA GLU A 40 7.93 1.63 -9.09
C GLU A 40 7.91 1.31 -7.60
N ILE A 41 8.99 0.75 -7.08
CA ILE A 41 9.21 0.62 -5.63
C ILE A 41 10.38 1.53 -5.25
N CYS A 42 10.13 2.49 -4.37
CA CYS A 42 11.09 3.52 -3.99
C CYS A 42 11.20 3.66 -2.48
N TYR A 43 12.44 3.57 -1.97
CA TYR A 43 12.81 3.86 -0.59
C TYR A 43 13.36 5.28 -0.52
N PHE A 44 12.97 5.99 0.52
CA PHE A 44 13.45 7.33 0.83
C PHE A 44 13.94 7.37 2.27
N ASP A 45 15.15 7.89 2.45
CA ASP A 45 15.66 8.22 3.77
C ASP A 45 14.94 9.46 4.33
N ALA A 46 14.95 9.62 5.65
CA ALA A 46 14.27 10.72 6.35
C ALA A 46 14.66 12.09 5.77
N SER A 47 15.95 12.30 5.48
CA SER A 47 16.42 13.59 4.97
C SER A 47 15.93 13.93 3.56
N ALA A 48 15.55 12.92 2.76
CA ALA A 48 15.20 13.08 1.35
C ALA A 48 13.72 12.81 1.04
N VAL A 49 12.95 12.32 2.03
CA VAL A 49 11.57 11.84 1.81
C VAL A 49 10.60 12.92 1.35
N LEU A 50 10.84 14.20 1.63
CA LEU A 50 10.02 15.31 1.13
C LEU A 50 10.71 16.15 0.05
N GLU A 51 11.85 15.71 -0.47
CA GLU A 51 12.52 16.40 -1.59
C GLU A 51 11.69 16.30 -2.89
N GLY A 52 11.79 17.34 -3.73
CA GLY A 52 11.12 17.42 -5.02
C GLY A 52 9.88 18.31 -4.99
N LYS A 53 8.96 18.04 -5.92
CA LYS A 53 7.71 18.79 -6.10
C LYS A 53 6.55 17.81 -6.11
N THR A 54 5.50 18.12 -5.34
CA THR A 54 4.23 17.39 -5.34
C THR A 54 3.59 17.44 -6.73
N ASP A 55 2.87 16.39 -7.11
CA ASP A 55 2.19 16.35 -8.41
C ASP A 55 0.98 17.28 -8.46
N GLY A 56 0.31 17.50 -7.32
CA GLY A 56 -0.77 18.48 -7.20
C GLY A 56 -0.29 19.93 -7.20
N GLY A 57 1.02 20.15 -7.00
CA GLY A 57 1.65 21.47 -7.06
C GLY A 57 1.60 22.29 -5.77
N ALA A 58 0.92 21.83 -4.72
CA ALA A 58 0.97 22.47 -3.41
C ALA A 58 2.38 22.46 -2.83
N ALA A 59 2.81 23.60 -2.28
CA ALA A 59 4.08 23.71 -1.59
C ALA A 59 4.07 22.93 -0.28
N LEU A 60 5.19 22.27 0.02
CA LEU A 60 5.39 21.57 1.29
C LEU A 60 5.88 22.55 2.35
N GLU A 61 5.29 22.49 3.54
CA GLU A 61 5.81 23.21 4.69
C GLU A 61 7.15 22.57 5.12
N PRO A 62 8.21 23.36 5.35
CA PRO A 62 9.49 22.82 5.79
C PRO A 62 9.36 22.08 7.11
N THR A 63 9.81 20.82 7.14
CA THR A 63 9.93 20.02 8.36
C THR A 63 11.29 19.33 8.39
N SER A 64 11.85 19.16 9.59
CA SER A 64 13.09 18.43 9.83
C SER A 64 12.87 17.09 10.52
N ASP A 65 11.67 16.86 11.04
CA ASP A 65 11.29 15.62 11.72
C ASP A 65 10.47 14.79 10.74
N THR A 66 11.18 13.96 9.99
CA THR A 66 10.63 13.11 8.94
C THR A 66 11.11 11.68 9.14
N LEU A 67 10.30 10.74 8.66
CA LEU A 67 10.53 9.31 8.78
C LEU A 67 11.03 8.72 7.47
N ARG A 68 11.78 7.62 7.55
CA ARG A 68 12.11 6.78 6.39
C ARG A 68 10.83 6.13 5.85
N VAL A 69 10.69 6.09 4.52
CA VAL A 69 9.46 5.62 3.85
C VAL A 69 9.81 4.70 2.67
N ILE A 70 9.03 3.63 2.51
CA ILE A 70 8.98 2.79 1.31
C ILE A 70 7.64 2.99 0.62
N LEU A 71 7.66 3.29 -0.68
CA LEU A 71 6.48 3.51 -1.50
C LEU A 71 6.42 2.51 -2.65
N GLN A 72 5.21 2.01 -2.91
CA GLN A 72 4.81 1.60 -4.24
C GLN A 72 4.20 2.82 -4.95
N LYS A 73 4.70 3.09 -6.16
CA LYS A 73 4.25 4.19 -6.99
C LYS A 73 3.39 3.64 -8.12
N PRO A 74 2.25 4.28 -8.44
CA PRO A 74 1.30 3.71 -9.37
C PRO A 74 1.82 3.69 -10.82
N GLN A 75 2.66 4.65 -11.18
CA GLN A 75 3.26 4.72 -12.50
C GLN A 75 4.58 5.49 -12.41
N PRO A 76 5.43 5.40 -13.44
CA PRO A 76 6.72 6.05 -13.40
C PRO A 76 6.57 7.57 -13.37
N GLY A 77 7.40 8.23 -12.56
CA GLY A 77 7.48 9.69 -12.52
C GLY A 77 6.45 10.41 -11.63
N VAL A 78 5.55 9.67 -10.96
CA VAL A 78 4.71 10.23 -9.87
C VAL A 78 5.60 10.63 -8.70
N TRP A 79 5.32 11.71 -7.97
CA TRP A 79 6.10 12.09 -6.79
C TRP A 79 5.74 11.21 -5.58
N GLY A 80 4.44 11.05 -5.34
CA GLY A 80 3.90 10.24 -4.24
C GLY A 80 3.85 8.73 -4.52
N GLY A 81 3.00 8.02 -3.77
CA GLY A 81 2.75 6.59 -3.90
C GLY A 81 1.29 6.22 -3.65
N ASP A 82 0.86 5.06 -4.14
CA ASP A 82 -0.51 4.57 -3.94
C ASP A 82 -0.61 3.51 -2.82
N TYR A 83 0.55 3.09 -2.31
CA TYR A 83 0.72 2.25 -1.13
C TYR A 83 2.09 2.53 -0.54
N GLY A 84 2.24 2.48 0.78
CA GLY A 84 3.55 2.53 1.40
C GLY A 84 3.52 2.39 2.90
N SER A 85 4.71 2.31 3.47
CA SER A 85 4.91 2.19 4.92
C SER A 85 6.08 3.05 5.37
N ASN A 86 6.11 3.37 6.66
CA ASN A 86 7.22 4.08 7.29
C ASN A 86 7.91 3.25 8.38
N GLU A 87 9.06 3.73 8.85
CA GLU A 87 9.86 3.04 9.87
C GLU A 87 9.20 2.92 11.26
N LYS A 88 8.04 3.56 11.47
CA LYS A 88 7.24 3.44 12.69
C LYS A 88 6.16 2.37 12.59
N GLY A 89 6.08 1.67 11.47
CA GLY A 89 5.09 0.63 11.26
C GLY A 89 3.72 1.17 10.84
N VAL A 90 3.63 2.43 10.40
CA VAL A 90 2.41 2.97 9.77
C VAL A 90 2.41 2.57 8.30
N THR A 91 1.27 2.09 7.81
CA THR A 91 1.01 1.79 6.40
C THR A 91 -0.21 2.57 5.93
N VAL A 92 -0.10 3.19 4.76
CA VAL A 92 -1.21 3.91 4.11
C VAL A 92 -1.37 3.38 2.69
N ALA A 93 -2.61 3.13 2.29
CA ALA A 93 -2.91 2.68 0.95
C ALA A 93 -4.15 3.37 0.37
N LEU A 94 -4.08 3.72 -0.92
CA LEU A 94 -5.24 4.13 -1.69
C LEU A 94 -6.08 2.91 -2.06
N THR A 95 -7.35 2.93 -1.68
CA THR A 95 -8.30 1.89 -2.12
C THR A 95 -9.13 2.38 -3.30
N TRP A 96 -9.35 3.69 -3.41
CA TRP A 96 -10.09 4.28 -4.52
C TRP A 96 -9.83 5.78 -4.65
N SER A 97 -9.84 6.30 -5.88
CA SER A 97 -9.89 7.74 -6.14
C SER A 97 -10.58 8.07 -7.46
N THR A 98 -11.16 9.27 -7.57
CA THR A 98 -11.70 9.81 -8.82
C THR A 98 -11.66 11.34 -8.84
N GLY A 99 -11.72 11.94 -10.03
CA GLY A 99 -11.80 13.39 -10.19
C GLY A 99 -10.50 14.15 -9.93
N GLU A 100 -9.34 13.49 -10.04
CA GLU A 100 -8.02 14.10 -9.79
C GLU A 100 -7.44 14.88 -10.99
N GLU A 101 -8.10 14.86 -12.16
CA GLU A 101 -7.59 15.49 -13.39
C GLU A 101 -7.35 16.99 -13.26
N GLN A 102 -8.16 17.67 -12.43
CA GLN A 102 -8.10 19.12 -12.22
C GLN A 102 -7.19 19.52 -11.05
N ALA A 103 -6.69 18.55 -10.29
CA ALA A 103 -5.84 18.77 -9.12
C ALA A 103 -4.35 18.91 -9.49
N LYS A 104 -3.96 18.48 -10.69
CA LYS A 104 -2.55 18.47 -11.12
C LYS A 104 -2.02 19.90 -11.34
N ASP A 105 -0.90 20.23 -10.69
CA ASP A 105 -0.25 21.54 -10.80
C ASP A 105 -1.15 22.75 -10.46
N THR A 106 -2.15 22.59 -9.57
CA THR A 106 -3.13 23.64 -9.21
C THR A 106 -3.06 24.06 -7.73
N ASP A 107 -1.89 23.99 -7.10
CA ASP A 107 -1.70 24.26 -5.66
C ASP A 107 -2.56 23.35 -4.76
N SER A 108 -2.83 22.14 -5.27
CA SER A 108 -3.56 21.07 -4.58
C SER A 108 -2.61 19.93 -4.23
N LEU A 109 -3.11 18.88 -3.56
CA LEU A 109 -2.40 17.61 -3.41
C LEU A 109 -3.19 16.50 -4.12
N LEU A 110 -2.47 15.64 -4.86
CA LEU A 110 -3.04 14.38 -5.32
C LEU A 110 -3.13 13.38 -4.16
N ALA A 111 -3.99 12.37 -4.31
CA ALA A 111 -4.12 11.29 -3.35
C ALA A 111 -2.77 10.61 -3.07
N THR A 112 -1.93 10.46 -4.10
CA THR A 112 -0.58 9.90 -3.97
C THR A 112 0.38 10.81 -3.20
N ASP A 113 0.25 12.13 -3.35
CA ASP A 113 1.06 13.09 -2.59
C ASP A 113 0.71 12.99 -1.09
N ILE A 114 -0.59 12.92 -0.78
CA ILE A 114 -1.10 12.77 0.60
C ILE A 114 -0.53 11.52 1.27
N VAL A 115 -0.46 10.38 0.56
CA VAL A 115 0.14 9.14 1.10
C VAL A 115 1.59 9.37 1.52
N ARG A 116 2.42 9.95 0.64
CA ARG A 116 3.85 10.16 0.92
C ARG A 116 4.07 11.14 2.08
N ILE A 117 3.35 12.26 2.10
CA ILE A 117 3.45 13.28 3.15
C ILE A 117 3.02 12.68 4.50
N THR A 118 1.91 11.96 4.52
CA THR A 118 1.38 11.31 5.73
C THR A 118 2.40 10.34 6.31
N LEU A 119 2.94 9.44 5.49
CA LEU A 119 3.92 8.45 5.93
C LEU A 119 5.21 9.09 6.44
N ALA A 120 5.64 10.21 5.85
CA ALA A 120 6.84 10.90 6.28
C ALA A 120 6.70 11.54 7.68
N GLN A 121 5.49 11.75 8.20
CA GLN A 121 5.27 12.60 9.38
C GLN A 121 4.34 11.99 10.45
N SER A 122 3.98 10.70 10.34
CA SER A 122 3.03 10.06 11.26
C SER A 122 3.65 8.88 11.99
N ASN A 123 3.51 8.83 13.32
CA ASN A 123 4.12 7.78 14.15
C ASN A 123 3.18 6.58 14.42
N ASP A 124 1.88 6.76 14.23
CA ASP A 124 0.84 5.76 14.45
C ASP A 124 -0.34 6.01 13.49
N ALA A 125 -1.27 5.05 13.40
CA ALA A 125 -2.40 5.11 12.49
C ALA A 125 -3.37 6.26 12.83
N GLU A 126 -3.52 6.56 14.12
CA GLU A 126 -4.45 7.59 14.57
C GLU A 126 -3.98 9.00 14.18
N THR A 127 -2.69 9.27 14.37
CA THR A 127 -2.01 10.50 13.91
C THR A 127 -2.02 10.57 12.39
N ALA A 128 -1.83 9.45 11.69
CA ALA A 128 -1.89 9.40 10.23
C ALA A 128 -3.28 9.77 9.70
N VAL A 129 -4.36 9.30 10.35
CA VAL A 129 -5.74 9.68 10.01
C VAL A 129 -5.96 11.19 10.19
N ASP A 130 -5.53 11.77 11.31
CA ASP A 130 -5.65 13.22 11.55
C ASP A 130 -4.86 14.04 10.52
N HIS A 131 -3.68 13.53 10.14
CA HIS A 131 -2.82 14.19 9.16
C HIS A 131 -3.42 14.14 7.75
N ILE A 132 -3.93 12.98 7.31
CA ILE A 132 -4.67 12.87 6.04
C ILE A 132 -5.86 13.83 6.05
N GLY A 133 -6.65 13.83 7.13
CA GLY A 133 -7.79 14.74 7.26
C GLY A 133 -7.41 16.22 7.13
N SER A 134 -6.30 16.62 7.75
CA SER A 134 -5.77 17.98 7.67
C SER A 134 -5.30 18.35 6.26
N LEU A 135 -4.59 17.44 5.58
CA LEU A 135 -4.13 17.63 4.21
C LEU A 135 -5.32 17.71 3.24
N VAL A 136 -6.33 16.86 3.43
CA VAL A 136 -7.56 16.88 2.63
C VAL A 136 -8.27 18.22 2.78
N ALA A 137 -8.53 18.65 4.02
CA ALA A 137 -9.25 19.89 4.29
C ALA A 137 -8.54 21.13 3.71
N LYS A 138 -7.20 21.13 3.68
CA LYS A 138 -6.40 22.25 3.17
C LYS A 138 -6.22 22.21 1.66
N HIS A 139 -5.86 21.05 1.11
CA HIS A 139 -5.26 20.94 -0.23
C HIS A 139 -6.01 20.03 -1.22
N CYS A 140 -7.02 19.27 -0.81
CA CYS A 140 -7.76 18.45 -1.76
C CYS A 140 -8.58 19.33 -2.71
N ASN A 141 -8.67 18.92 -3.98
CA ASN A 141 -9.50 19.59 -4.97
C ASN A 141 -10.98 19.27 -4.74
N ASP A 142 -11.87 20.26 -4.92
CA ASP A 142 -13.30 20.13 -4.62
C ASP A 142 -14.02 19.03 -5.41
N ASN A 143 -13.52 18.67 -6.60
CA ASN A 143 -14.11 17.63 -7.45
C ASN A 143 -13.54 16.22 -7.16
N THR A 144 -12.52 16.13 -6.30
CA THR A 144 -11.83 14.87 -6.03
C THR A 144 -12.53 14.11 -4.91
N LYS A 145 -12.68 12.79 -5.10
CA LYS A 145 -13.10 11.87 -4.04
C LYS A 145 -12.02 10.81 -3.86
N VAL A 146 -11.68 10.48 -2.61
CA VAL A 146 -10.59 9.56 -2.29
C VAL A 146 -10.98 8.66 -1.12
N ASN A 147 -10.51 7.41 -1.16
CA ASN A 147 -10.62 6.48 -0.05
C ASN A 147 -9.24 5.88 0.28
N PHE A 148 -8.94 5.85 1.57
CA PHE A 148 -7.69 5.34 2.14
C PHE A 148 -7.99 4.22 3.13
N ILE A 149 -7.07 3.28 3.25
CA ILE A 149 -6.91 2.45 4.44
C ILE A 149 -5.58 2.79 5.12
N VAL A 150 -5.61 2.96 6.43
CA VAL A 150 -4.46 3.32 7.28
C VAL A 150 -4.33 2.29 8.37
N CYS A 151 -3.15 1.69 8.50
CA CYS A 151 -2.90 0.66 9.50
C CYS A 151 -1.62 0.95 10.28
N ASP A 152 -1.60 0.54 11.54
CA ASP A 152 -0.40 0.35 12.35
C ASP A 152 -0.47 -1.05 13.01
N PRO A 153 0.47 -1.46 13.89
CA PRO A 153 0.38 -2.78 14.50
C PRO A 153 -0.86 -3.04 15.38
N SER A 154 -1.59 -1.99 15.76
CA SER A 154 -2.70 -2.05 16.73
C SER A 154 -4.08 -1.81 16.12
N ALA A 155 -4.16 -1.07 15.01
CA ALA A 155 -5.42 -0.61 14.46
C ALA A 155 -5.40 -0.52 12.93
N ALA A 156 -6.58 -0.67 12.34
CA ALA A 156 -6.87 -0.33 10.97
C ALA A 156 -8.00 0.71 10.92
N TRP A 157 -7.86 1.68 10.03
CA TRP A 157 -8.80 2.76 9.82
C TRP A 157 -9.12 2.87 8.33
N ILE A 158 -10.36 3.19 8.03
CA ILE A 158 -10.80 3.58 6.71
C ILE A 158 -11.07 5.08 6.75
N LEU A 159 -10.61 5.82 5.74
CA LEU A 159 -10.89 7.25 5.60
C LEU A 159 -11.45 7.52 4.20
N SER A 160 -12.61 8.18 4.13
CA SER A 160 -13.23 8.66 2.91
C SER A 160 -13.18 10.19 2.87
N SER A 161 -12.92 10.76 1.69
CA SER A 161 -13.01 12.20 1.45
C SER A 161 -13.77 12.53 0.17
N ALA A 162 -14.48 13.66 0.19
CA ALA A 162 -15.14 14.26 -0.96
C ALA A 162 -14.88 15.78 -0.94
N GLY A 163 -14.10 16.25 -1.91
CA GLY A 163 -13.52 17.58 -1.86
C GLY A 163 -12.67 17.75 -0.60
N LYS A 164 -12.97 18.80 0.16
CA LYS A 164 -12.27 19.17 1.41
C LYS A 164 -12.92 18.61 2.67
N VAL A 165 -13.96 17.80 2.53
CA VAL A 165 -14.66 17.16 3.66
C VAL A 165 -14.23 15.70 3.75
N TRP A 166 -14.04 15.20 4.96
CA TRP A 166 -13.61 13.83 5.22
C TRP A 166 -14.28 13.23 6.45
N ALA A 167 -14.34 11.90 6.46
CA ALA A 167 -14.78 11.07 7.58
C ALA A 167 -13.90 9.82 7.67
N ALA A 168 -13.71 9.28 8.86
CA ALA A 168 -12.94 8.08 9.11
C ALA A 168 -13.61 7.17 10.15
N GLU A 169 -13.47 5.87 9.93
CA GLU A 169 -13.98 4.79 10.76
C GLU A 169 -12.80 3.92 11.23
N LYS A 170 -12.75 3.63 12.53
CA LYS A 170 -11.84 2.63 13.10
C LYS A 170 -12.46 1.25 12.97
N LEU A 171 -11.79 0.34 12.29
CA LEU A 171 -12.30 -1.00 12.06
C LEU A 171 -12.47 -1.77 13.38
N GLN A 172 -13.68 -2.27 13.60
CA GLN A 172 -14.01 -3.12 14.75
C GLN A 172 -13.93 -4.61 14.42
N SER A 173 -14.13 -4.98 13.15
CA SER A 173 -14.05 -6.35 12.67
C SER A 173 -12.62 -6.88 12.71
N SER A 174 -12.43 -8.13 13.16
CA SER A 174 -11.09 -8.73 13.24
C SER A 174 -10.43 -9.00 11.88
N TRP A 175 -11.19 -8.92 10.80
CA TRP A 175 -10.71 -8.96 9.42
C TRP A 175 -11.77 -8.35 8.51
N GLN A 176 -11.36 -7.87 7.33
CA GLN A 176 -12.26 -7.29 6.34
C GLN A 176 -11.62 -7.28 4.95
N ARG A 177 -12.39 -7.65 3.93
CA ARG A 177 -12.14 -7.21 2.55
C ARG A 177 -12.80 -5.85 2.37
N VAL A 178 -12.01 -4.81 2.15
CA VAL A 178 -12.49 -3.43 2.06
C VAL A 178 -13.31 -3.28 0.78
N PRO A 179 -14.54 -2.74 0.84
CA PRO A 179 -15.32 -2.46 -0.37
C PRO A 179 -14.55 -1.53 -1.32
N SER A 180 -14.70 -1.74 -2.63
CA SER A 180 -13.95 -1.02 -3.67
C SER A 180 -14.87 -0.22 -4.57
N GLY A 181 -14.30 0.61 -5.45
CA GLY A 181 -15.08 1.36 -6.45
C GLY A 181 -15.78 2.62 -5.94
N GLY A 182 -15.56 3.01 -4.68
CA GLY A 182 -16.16 4.21 -4.10
C GLY A 182 -15.65 4.53 -2.70
N LEU A 183 -16.34 5.48 -2.06
CA LEU A 183 -16.20 5.83 -0.66
C LEU A 183 -16.83 4.74 0.21
N THR A 184 -16.16 4.43 1.32
CA THR A 184 -16.48 3.26 2.14
C THR A 184 -16.92 3.61 3.57
N VAL A 185 -16.62 4.82 4.05
CA VAL A 185 -17.12 5.30 5.34
C VAL A 185 -18.61 5.59 5.21
N THR A 186 -19.39 4.97 6.09
CA THR A 186 -20.85 5.09 6.11
C THR A 186 -21.30 5.95 7.29
N SER A 187 -22.17 5.43 8.17
CA SER A 187 -22.69 6.14 9.34
C SER A 187 -21.87 5.90 10.61
N THR A 188 -20.95 4.94 10.60
CA THR A 188 -19.99 4.74 11.70
C THR A 188 -18.81 5.67 11.46
N ILE A 189 -18.71 6.75 12.24
CA ILE A 189 -17.70 7.79 12.07
C ILE A 189 -17.08 8.08 13.43
N ASP A 190 -15.77 7.80 13.54
CA ASP A 190 -14.98 8.04 14.74
C ASP A 190 -14.21 9.38 14.68
N LYS A 191 -13.85 9.81 13.46
CA LYS A 191 -13.18 11.10 13.21
C LYS A 191 -13.71 11.74 11.91
N SER A 192 -13.79 13.06 11.86
CA SER A 192 -14.27 13.76 10.66
C SER A 192 -13.85 15.22 10.61
N SER A 193 -14.20 15.88 9.51
CA SER A 193 -14.25 17.34 9.44
C SER A 193 -15.23 17.94 10.47
N ASP A 194 -14.94 19.16 10.91
CA ASP A 194 -15.82 19.92 11.80
C ASP A 194 -17.18 20.19 11.14
N GLY A 195 -18.26 19.97 11.90
CA GLY A 195 -19.63 20.25 11.44
C GLY A 195 -20.21 19.22 10.47
N LEU A 196 -19.52 18.09 10.22
CA LEU A 196 -20.08 16.98 9.45
C LEU A 196 -21.30 16.38 10.17
N ASP A 197 -22.39 16.14 9.43
CA ASP A 197 -23.52 15.37 9.94
C ASP A 197 -23.16 13.88 9.98
N THR A 198 -22.90 13.36 11.18
CA THR A 198 -22.53 11.96 11.41
C THR A 198 -23.73 11.03 11.55
N SER A 199 -24.96 11.54 11.42
CA SER A 199 -26.19 10.72 11.47
C SER A 199 -26.53 10.06 10.13
N VAL A 200 -25.88 10.49 9.05
CA VAL A 200 -26.08 9.98 7.69
C VAL A 200 -24.83 9.26 7.19
N SER A 201 -25.00 8.39 6.19
CA SER A 201 -23.87 7.72 5.55
C SER A 201 -23.04 8.74 4.75
N PHE A 202 -21.75 8.88 5.08
CA PHE A 202 -20.85 9.79 4.37
C PHE A 202 -20.77 9.47 2.87
N ALA A 203 -20.53 8.21 2.53
CA ALA A 203 -20.47 7.77 1.14
C ALA A 203 -21.75 8.07 0.34
N ALA A 204 -22.93 7.86 0.96
CA ALA A 204 -24.22 8.12 0.32
C ALA A 204 -24.55 9.61 0.21
N ALA A 205 -24.20 10.41 1.21
CA ALA A 205 -24.35 11.86 1.16
C ALA A 205 -23.53 12.52 0.04
N HIS A 206 -22.54 11.80 -0.50
CA HIS A 206 -21.67 12.23 -1.57
C HIS A 206 -21.86 11.45 -2.89
N ASP A 207 -22.91 10.64 -3.05
CA ASP A 207 -23.22 9.88 -4.28
C ASP A 207 -22.00 9.13 -4.83
N ALA A 208 -21.31 8.37 -3.97
CA ALA A 208 -20.10 7.64 -4.34
C ALA A 208 -19.89 6.39 -3.49
N GLU A 209 -20.96 5.68 -3.15
CA GLU A 209 -20.88 4.44 -2.40
C GLU A 209 -20.01 3.40 -3.11
N ALA A 210 -19.11 2.78 -2.36
CA ALA A 210 -18.40 1.61 -2.81
C ALA A 210 -19.35 0.43 -3.07
N GLU A 211 -19.01 -0.39 -4.04
CA GLU A 211 -19.75 -1.61 -4.34
C GLU A 211 -19.30 -2.74 -3.42
N ALA A 212 -20.26 -3.50 -2.89
CA ALA A 212 -19.95 -4.72 -2.15
C ALA A 212 -19.33 -5.75 -3.11
N SER A 213 -18.23 -6.37 -2.70
CA SER A 213 -17.66 -7.49 -3.44
C SER A 213 -18.63 -8.67 -3.49
N THR A 214 -18.59 -9.44 -4.58
CA THR A 214 -19.41 -10.65 -4.76
C THR A 214 -19.10 -11.73 -3.73
N ALA A 215 -17.87 -11.77 -3.24
CA ALA A 215 -17.40 -12.61 -2.14
C ALA A 215 -16.78 -11.74 -1.04
N ASP A 216 -17.05 -12.08 0.22
CA ASP A 216 -16.53 -11.40 1.41
C ASP A 216 -15.03 -11.65 1.66
N TRP A 217 -14.48 -12.71 1.06
CA TRP A 217 -13.05 -13.03 1.09
C TRP A 217 -12.63 -13.91 -0.09
N CYS A 218 -11.32 -14.02 -0.35
CA CYS A 218 -10.74 -14.88 -1.38
C CYS A 218 -9.75 -15.88 -0.76
N GLY A 219 -9.88 -17.17 -1.06
CA GLY A 219 -9.00 -18.21 -0.49
C GLY A 219 -9.35 -18.58 0.95
N VAL A 220 -8.34 -18.83 1.78
CA VAL A 220 -8.54 -19.22 3.19
C VAL A 220 -8.98 -18.02 3.99
N LYS A 221 -10.17 -18.11 4.60
CA LYS A 221 -10.75 -17.03 5.38
C LYS A 221 -10.17 -17.00 6.81
N PRO A 222 -9.84 -15.82 7.37
CA PRO A 222 -9.28 -15.66 8.72
C PRO A 222 -10.31 -15.87 9.85
N GLU A 223 -11.01 -17.01 9.85
CA GLU A 223 -12.03 -17.32 10.87
C GLU A 223 -11.40 -17.89 12.15
N GLY A 224 -10.36 -18.71 12.02
CA GLY A 224 -9.61 -19.27 13.15
C GLY A 224 -8.83 -18.21 13.93
N GLU A 225 -8.80 -18.32 15.26
CA GLU A 225 -7.98 -17.44 16.10
C GLU A 225 -6.49 -17.75 15.93
N GLY A 226 -5.67 -16.69 15.82
CA GLY A 226 -4.21 -16.81 15.76
C GLY A 226 -3.66 -17.73 14.66
N ALA A 227 -4.37 -17.90 13.55
CA ALA A 227 -4.00 -18.88 12.51
C ALA A 227 -3.55 -18.24 11.20
N PHE A 228 -4.00 -17.02 10.90
CA PHE A 228 -3.74 -16.39 9.62
C PHE A 228 -2.28 -15.93 9.52
N THR A 229 -1.67 -16.15 8.37
CA THR A 229 -0.26 -15.86 8.09
C THR A 229 -0.12 -14.88 6.92
N GLN A 230 1.10 -14.36 6.71
CA GLN A 230 1.42 -13.61 5.50
C GLN A 230 1.34 -14.47 4.23
N GLN A 231 1.60 -15.79 4.33
CA GLN A 231 1.47 -16.70 3.19
C GLN A 231 -0.01 -16.87 2.79
N ASP A 232 -0.91 -16.93 3.78
CA ASP A 232 -2.36 -16.91 3.52
C ASP A 232 -2.80 -15.61 2.83
N MET A 233 -2.21 -14.47 3.23
CA MET A 233 -2.44 -13.20 2.54
C MET A 233 -1.92 -13.23 1.09
N PHE A 234 -0.74 -13.81 0.83
CA PHE A 234 -0.23 -13.96 -0.53
C PHE A 234 -1.19 -14.79 -1.39
N LEU A 235 -1.72 -15.90 -0.85
CA LEU A 235 -2.69 -16.73 -1.55
C LEU A 235 -4.03 -16.01 -1.76
N THR A 236 -4.47 -15.23 -0.77
CA THR A 236 -5.67 -14.38 -0.87
C THR A 236 -5.52 -13.40 -2.04
N LEU A 237 -4.43 -12.66 -2.11
CA LEU A 237 -4.17 -11.69 -3.18
C LEU A 237 -4.01 -12.35 -4.56
N ARG A 238 -3.39 -13.53 -4.64
CA ARG A 238 -3.32 -14.31 -5.90
C ARG A 238 -4.70 -14.76 -6.37
N SER A 239 -5.56 -15.20 -5.44
CA SER A 239 -6.91 -15.64 -5.75
C SER A 239 -7.83 -14.48 -6.11
N ALA A 240 -7.62 -13.31 -5.53
CA ALA A 240 -8.38 -12.09 -5.81
C ALA A 240 -7.89 -11.35 -7.06
N CYS A 241 -6.77 -11.77 -7.64
CA CYS A 241 -6.10 -11.05 -8.71
C CYS A 241 -6.94 -10.97 -9.99
N GLY A 242 -7.35 -9.75 -10.36
CA GLY A 242 -7.92 -9.45 -11.66
C GLY A 242 -6.88 -9.37 -12.78
N ALA A 243 -7.33 -9.41 -14.03
CA ALA A 243 -6.48 -9.25 -15.22
C ALA A 243 -5.87 -7.84 -15.33
N ASP A 244 -6.42 -6.89 -14.58
CA ASP A 244 -6.04 -5.49 -14.44
C ASP A 244 -5.11 -5.23 -13.24
N SER A 245 -4.71 -6.26 -12.48
CA SER A 245 -3.80 -6.11 -11.36
C SER A 245 -2.43 -5.60 -11.82
N ARG A 246 -2.07 -4.39 -11.43
CA ARG A 246 -0.78 -3.75 -11.71
C ARG A 246 0.33 -4.18 -10.75
N GLY A 247 -0.04 -4.60 -9.55
CA GLY A 247 0.91 -5.06 -8.54
C GLY A 247 0.24 -5.30 -7.20
N ALA A 248 0.90 -6.11 -6.38
CA ALA A 248 0.41 -6.48 -5.07
C ALA A 248 1.40 -6.08 -3.98
N SER A 249 0.88 -5.68 -2.83
CA SER A 249 1.66 -5.31 -1.66
C SER A 249 1.06 -5.93 -0.40
N VAL A 250 1.93 -6.32 0.55
CA VAL A 250 1.52 -6.80 1.87
C VAL A 250 2.38 -6.17 2.95
N SER A 251 1.78 -5.64 4.00
CA SER A 251 2.46 -5.18 5.20
C SER A 251 2.08 -6.06 6.38
N VAL A 252 3.09 -6.69 6.99
CA VAL A 252 2.97 -7.40 8.27
C VAL A 252 3.51 -6.46 9.35
N LEU A 253 2.62 -5.93 10.17
CA LEU A 253 2.90 -4.87 11.14
C LEU A 253 2.98 -5.45 12.54
N SER A 254 4.18 -5.42 13.12
CA SER A 254 4.47 -5.96 14.45
C SER A 254 4.63 -4.84 15.48
N GLY A 255 3.96 -4.98 16.63
CA GLY A 255 4.04 -3.98 17.72
C GLY A 255 5.22 -4.21 18.66
N LYS A 256 5.88 -5.38 18.59
CA LYS A 256 6.97 -5.78 19.49
C LYS A 256 8.22 -6.26 18.75
N GLY A 257 8.21 -6.23 17.43
CA GLY A 257 9.29 -6.73 16.60
C GLY A 257 9.37 -6.00 15.27
N VAL A 258 9.97 -6.66 14.28
CA VAL A 258 10.19 -6.08 12.97
C VAL A 258 8.93 -6.14 12.13
N SER A 259 8.51 -5.00 11.57
CA SER A 259 7.50 -4.97 10.52
C SER A 259 8.14 -5.29 9.17
N CYS A 260 7.47 -6.10 8.36
CA CYS A 260 7.98 -6.54 7.06
C CYS A 260 6.97 -6.22 5.95
N HIS A 261 7.47 -5.60 4.89
CA HIS A 261 6.68 -5.08 3.77
C HIS A 261 7.07 -5.82 2.50
N TRP A 262 6.09 -6.34 1.79
CA TRP A 262 6.29 -7.23 0.67
C TRP A 262 5.69 -6.62 -0.58
N PHE A 263 6.43 -6.67 -1.69
CA PHE A 263 5.99 -6.08 -2.94
C PHE A 263 6.19 -7.07 -4.08
N THR A 264 5.25 -7.12 -5.03
CA THR A 264 5.53 -7.81 -6.29
C THR A 264 6.39 -6.95 -7.21
N GLY A 265 6.15 -5.64 -7.30
CA GLY A 265 6.85 -4.78 -8.29
C GLY A 265 6.59 -5.19 -9.75
N THR A 266 5.66 -6.11 -9.97
CA THR A 266 5.27 -6.72 -11.24
C THR A 266 3.75 -6.94 -11.24
N PRO A 267 3.10 -6.87 -12.42
CA PRO A 267 1.65 -7.04 -12.54
C PRO A 267 1.21 -8.49 -12.29
N ASN A 268 -0.08 -8.69 -12.08
CA ASN A 268 -0.71 -9.98 -11.82
C ASN A 268 -0.07 -10.76 -10.65
N ALA A 269 -0.65 -10.64 -9.46
CA ALA A 269 -0.19 -11.34 -8.26
C ALA A 269 -0.11 -12.87 -8.44
N ALA A 270 -1.02 -13.47 -9.22
CA ALA A 270 -1.02 -14.91 -9.49
C ALA A 270 0.28 -15.38 -10.16
N ASP A 271 0.86 -14.53 -10.99
CA ASP A 271 2.07 -14.81 -11.75
C ASP A 271 3.35 -14.13 -11.22
N SER A 272 3.25 -13.44 -10.09
CA SER A 272 4.32 -12.62 -9.51
C SER A 272 4.69 -13.04 -8.10
N VAL A 273 5.98 -13.02 -7.74
CA VAL A 273 6.42 -13.30 -6.35
C VAL A 273 6.62 -12.04 -5.52
N PHE A 274 6.40 -12.19 -4.21
CA PHE A 274 6.53 -11.15 -3.20
C PHE A 274 7.98 -11.05 -2.70
N LYS A 275 8.58 -9.86 -2.79
CA LYS A 275 9.93 -9.58 -2.27
C LYS A 275 9.82 -8.78 -0.97
N PRO A 276 10.51 -9.19 0.10
CA PRO A 276 10.45 -8.51 1.39
C PRO A 276 11.33 -7.27 1.45
N PHE A 277 10.90 -6.33 2.26
CA PHE A 277 11.58 -5.12 2.66
C PHE A 277 11.36 -4.92 4.17
N VAL A 278 12.43 -4.56 4.87
CA VAL A 278 12.39 -4.14 6.27
C VAL A 278 13.17 -2.84 6.41
N PHE A 279 12.81 -2.02 7.40
CA PHE A 279 13.57 -0.82 7.74
C PHE A 279 14.84 -1.18 8.54
N ALA A 280 15.77 -1.88 7.89
CA ALA A 280 17.11 -2.18 8.38
C ALA A 280 17.93 -0.89 8.61
N PRO A 281 19.17 -0.95 9.16
CA PRO A 281 19.98 0.25 9.36
C PRO A 281 20.29 1.04 8.09
N LYS A 282 20.57 0.37 6.95
CA LYS A 282 20.91 1.00 5.66
C LYS A 282 20.30 0.21 4.49
N PRO A 283 18.96 0.15 4.40
CA PRO A 283 18.30 -0.69 3.43
C PRO A 283 18.60 -0.19 2.01
N ARG A 284 18.87 -1.13 1.12
CA ARG A 284 19.09 -0.90 -0.30
C ARG A 284 17.97 -1.51 -1.12
N ILE A 285 17.54 -0.75 -2.10
CA ILE A 285 16.55 -1.19 -3.08
C ILE A 285 17.23 -1.36 -4.44
N SER A 286 16.76 -2.33 -5.21
CA SER A 286 17.32 -2.58 -6.54
C SER A 286 16.90 -1.45 -7.50
N PRO A 287 17.82 -0.91 -8.33
CA PRO A 287 17.44 0.03 -9.38
C PRO A 287 16.48 -0.60 -10.42
N LEU A 288 16.35 -1.93 -10.41
CA LEU A 288 15.49 -2.68 -11.32
C LEU A 288 13.99 -2.49 -11.03
N THR A 289 13.63 -1.98 -9.85
CA THR A 289 12.26 -1.59 -9.47
C THR A 289 11.97 -0.10 -9.69
N GLN A 290 12.92 0.64 -10.28
CA GLN A 290 12.81 2.08 -10.52
C GLN A 290 12.98 2.39 -12.00
N LEU A 291 12.36 3.47 -12.45
CA LEU A 291 12.50 3.91 -13.83
C LEU A 291 13.93 4.38 -14.09
N GLN A 292 14.59 3.74 -15.05
CA GLN A 292 15.91 4.17 -15.52
C GLN A 292 15.77 5.29 -16.56
N PRO A 293 16.79 6.15 -16.72
CA PRO A 293 16.81 7.15 -17.79
C PRO A 293 16.47 6.54 -19.15
N ASP A 294 15.70 7.27 -19.95
CA ASP A 294 15.27 6.89 -21.31
C ASP A 294 14.39 5.62 -21.42
N SER A 295 13.98 5.03 -20.29
CA SER A 295 13.08 3.87 -20.24
C SER A 295 11.62 4.31 -20.06
N LYS A 296 10.68 3.47 -20.51
CA LYS A 296 9.22 3.69 -20.31
C LYS A 296 8.65 2.87 -19.16
N GLU A 297 9.36 1.82 -18.77
CA GLU A 297 8.98 0.84 -17.75
C GLU A 297 10.23 0.43 -16.97
N THR A 298 10.03 -0.14 -15.78
CA THR A 298 11.14 -0.70 -14.99
C THR A 298 11.68 -1.97 -15.67
N LEU A 299 12.96 -2.30 -15.45
CA LEU A 299 13.53 -3.52 -16.04
C LEU A 299 12.85 -4.78 -15.50
N LEU A 300 12.47 -4.78 -14.22
CA LEU A 300 11.73 -5.88 -13.61
C LEU A 300 10.38 -6.10 -14.31
N HIS A 301 9.63 -5.02 -14.55
CA HIS A 301 8.35 -5.09 -15.29
C HIS A 301 8.54 -5.64 -16.71
N SER A 302 9.54 -5.13 -17.44
CA SER A 302 9.84 -5.55 -18.82
C SER A 302 10.20 -7.04 -18.92
N LEU A 303 11.03 -7.54 -18.00
CA LEU A 303 11.42 -8.94 -17.99
C LEU A 303 10.29 -9.85 -17.52
N HIS A 304 9.47 -9.39 -16.57
CA HIS A 304 8.28 -10.12 -16.14
C HIS A 304 7.31 -10.37 -17.29
N ALA A 305 7.09 -9.39 -18.18
CA ALA A 305 6.27 -9.54 -19.37
C ALA A 305 6.76 -10.67 -20.31
N ASN A 306 8.06 -10.99 -20.28
CA ASN A 306 8.70 -12.00 -21.12
C ASN A 306 9.06 -13.30 -20.36
N ARG A 307 8.54 -13.47 -19.14
CA ARG A 307 8.89 -14.61 -18.26
C ARG A 307 8.45 -15.95 -18.87
N LYS A 308 9.23 -16.99 -18.58
CA LYS A 308 8.85 -18.38 -18.90
C LYS A 308 7.97 -18.95 -17.78
N PRO A 309 6.87 -19.66 -18.08
CA PRO A 309 6.01 -20.25 -17.05
C PRO A 309 6.76 -21.15 -16.06
N ALA A 310 7.76 -21.90 -16.53
CA ALA A 310 8.59 -22.79 -15.70
C ALA A 310 9.43 -22.06 -14.63
N ALA A 311 9.68 -20.76 -14.78
CA ALA A 311 10.39 -19.97 -13.78
C ALA A 311 9.52 -19.73 -12.53
N LEU A 312 8.20 -19.68 -12.68
CA LEU A 312 7.30 -19.28 -11.60
C LEU A 312 7.33 -20.27 -10.43
N GLU A 313 7.31 -21.58 -10.70
CA GLU A 313 7.36 -22.61 -9.65
C GLU A 313 8.62 -22.49 -8.80
N HIS A 314 9.78 -22.30 -9.44
CA HIS A 314 11.05 -22.10 -8.75
C HIS A 314 11.05 -20.80 -7.93
N LEU A 315 10.54 -19.71 -8.51
CA LEU A 315 10.43 -18.43 -7.81
C LEU A 315 9.50 -18.54 -6.59
N ARG A 316 8.39 -19.28 -6.68
CA ARG A 316 7.48 -19.54 -5.55
C ARG A 316 8.15 -20.35 -4.45
N SER A 317 8.98 -21.33 -4.81
CA SER A 317 9.77 -22.07 -3.82
C SER A 317 10.77 -21.18 -3.09
N LEU A 318 11.42 -20.24 -3.80
CA LEU A 318 12.33 -19.27 -3.20
C LEU A 318 11.59 -18.27 -2.30
N GLU A 319 10.43 -17.79 -2.72
CA GLU A 319 9.55 -16.92 -1.92
C GLU A 319 9.15 -17.61 -0.60
N GLY A 320 8.72 -18.87 -0.67
CA GLY A 320 8.40 -19.65 0.53
C GLY A 320 9.58 -19.81 1.48
N SER A 321 10.75 -20.17 0.95
CA SER A 321 11.98 -20.31 1.75
C SER A 321 12.38 -18.99 2.41
N CYS A 322 12.27 -17.89 1.69
CA CYS A 322 12.56 -16.54 2.21
C CYS A 322 11.60 -16.16 3.35
N VAL A 323 10.31 -16.50 3.23
CA VAL A 323 9.34 -16.31 4.33
C VAL A 323 9.74 -17.10 5.57
N ASP A 324 10.11 -18.36 5.42
CA ASP A 324 10.48 -19.21 6.55
C ASP A 324 11.75 -18.70 7.26
N GLU A 325 12.76 -18.29 6.49
CA GLU A 325 14.00 -17.69 7.01
C GLU A 325 13.73 -16.40 7.79
N LEU A 326 12.88 -15.51 7.25
CA LEU A 326 12.52 -14.26 7.91
C LEU A 326 11.67 -14.49 9.16
N ASN A 327 10.72 -15.42 9.12
CA ASN A 327 9.94 -15.79 10.30
C ASN A 327 10.83 -16.32 11.43
N ASN A 328 11.82 -17.16 11.08
CA ASN A 328 12.81 -17.62 12.04
C ASN A 328 13.63 -16.45 12.60
N TYR A 329 14.11 -15.54 11.74
CA TYR A 329 14.82 -14.33 12.17
C TYR A 329 13.96 -13.48 13.14
N PHE A 330 12.71 -13.15 12.78
CA PHE A 330 11.81 -12.34 13.61
C PHE A 330 11.38 -13.02 14.91
N SER A 331 11.44 -14.35 14.98
CA SER A 331 11.19 -15.08 16.23
C SER A 331 12.35 -14.97 17.24
N LEU A 332 13.56 -14.66 16.75
CA LEU A 332 14.78 -14.57 17.54
C LEU A 332 15.23 -13.13 17.81
N GLN A 333 14.83 -12.19 16.95
CA GLN A 333 15.24 -10.78 16.99
C GLN A 333 14.02 -9.85 16.99
N ASP A 334 14.06 -8.83 17.86
CA ASP A 334 13.03 -7.78 17.94
C ASP A 334 13.34 -6.54 17.08
N HIS A 335 14.51 -6.50 16.44
CA HIS A 335 14.96 -5.41 15.59
C HIS A 335 15.62 -5.91 14.29
N ALA A 336 15.54 -5.08 13.25
CA ALA A 336 16.22 -5.35 11.99
C ALA A 336 17.72 -5.04 12.13
N SER A 337 18.58 -5.97 11.70
CA SER A 337 20.03 -5.80 11.65
C SER A 337 20.49 -5.46 10.23
N ASP A 338 21.78 -5.16 10.09
CA ASP A 338 22.45 -4.91 8.81
C ASP A 338 22.49 -6.14 7.90
N GLU A 339 22.27 -7.35 8.42
CA GLU A 339 22.10 -8.57 7.62
C GLU A 339 20.92 -8.45 6.63
N LEU A 340 19.94 -7.60 6.94
CA LEU A 340 18.75 -7.37 6.11
C LEU A 340 18.85 -6.13 5.21
N ASP A 341 20.00 -5.43 5.20
CA ASP A 341 20.17 -4.20 4.40
C ASP A 341 19.94 -4.43 2.90
N GLU A 342 20.37 -5.57 2.35
CA GLU A 342 20.27 -5.87 0.92
C GLU A 342 19.04 -6.74 0.56
N LEU A 343 18.15 -7.02 1.52
CA LEU A 343 17.08 -8.03 1.41
C LEU A 343 16.20 -7.84 0.17
N LEU A 344 15.59 -6.66 0.00
CA LEU A 344 14.74 -6.38 -1.15
C LEU A 344 15.54 -6.44 -2.47
N LYS A 345 16.75 -5.86 -2.46
CA LYS A 345 17.60 -5.80 -3.65
C LYS A 345 17.94 -7.20 -4.13
N ASP A 346 18.40 -8.06 -3.24
CA ASP A 346 18.87 -9.40 -3.59
C ASP A 346 17.72 -10.30 -4.07
N CYS A 347 16.53 -10.19 -3.47
CA CYS A 347 15.34 -10.88 -3.96
C CYS A 347 14.93 -10.42 -5.38
N VAL A 348 14.96 -9.12 -5.65
CA VAL A 348 14.66 -8.58 -7.00
C VAL A 348 15.69 -9.04 -8.03
N GLU A 349 16.97 -8.95 -7.70
CA GLU A 349 18.05 -9.35 -8.62
C GLU A 349 18.08 -10.85 -8.85
N ALA A 350 17.72 -11.66 -7.85
CA ALA A 350 17.54 -13.09 -8.01
C ALA A 350 16.42 -13.39 -9.01
N GLU A 351 15.25 -12.77 -8.88
CA GLU A 351 14.13 -12.96 -9.81
C GLU A 351 14.49 -12.62 -11.26
N VAL A 352 15.17 -11.49 -11.46
CA VAL A 352 15.61 -11.06 -12.79
C VAL A 352 16.54 -12.08 -13.45
N LYS A 353 17.35 -12.82 -12.68
CA LYS A 353 18.20 -13.90 -13.22
C LYS A 353 17.37 -15.08 -13.73
N PHE A 354 16.18 -15.35 -13.19
CA PHE A 354 15.29 -16.41 -13.69
C PHE A 354 14.56 -16.03 -14.98
N TYR A 355 14.43 -14.73 -15.27
CA TYR A 355 13.77 -14.24 -16.48
C TYR A 355 14.69 -14.17 -17.70
N ARG A 356 16.02 -14.18 -17.50
CA ARG A 356 17.03 -14.15 -18.57
C ARG A 356 17.40 -15.56 -19.04
#